data_AF-A0A7Y3ADZ2-F1
#
_entry.id   AF-A0A7Y3ADZ2-F1
#
_cell.length_a   1.000
_cell.length_b   1.000
_cell.length_c   1.000
_cell.angle_alpha   90.00
_cell.angle_beta   90.00
_cell.angle_gamma   90.00
#
_symmetry.space_group_name_H-M   'P 1'
#
loop_
_entity.id
_entity.type
_entity.pdbx_description
1 polymer ?
#
loop_
_entity_poly.entity_id
_entity_poly.type
_entity_poly.pdbx_seq_one_letter_code
_entity_poly.pdbx_strand_id
1 'polypeptide(L)' 'TLSEAAQSYVLAKEAGWLVTISVRSGETEDDWAADLALGWSGDQFKNGSIMQSERLAKYNRLLEIESRTPFPLVNWPNRP' A
#
# COMPACT_ATOMS: atom_id res chain seq x y z
N THR A 1 14.05 9.07 0.47
CA THR A 1 13.72 8.96 1.92
C THR A 1 12.22 8.93 2.12
N LEU A 2 11.71 8.63 3.32
CA LEU A 2 10.27 8.65 3.61
C LEU A 2 9.66 10.04 3.35
N SER A 3 10.35 11.11 3.75
CA SER A 3 9.88 12.48 3.56
C SER A 3 9.82 12.89 2.10
N GLU A 4 10.82 12.54 1.28
CA GLU A 4 10.80 12.81 -0.17
C GLU A 4 9.71 12.01 -0.90
N ALA A 5 9.45 10.77 -0.45
CA ALA A 5 8.36 9.96 -0.97
C ALA A 5 6.99 10.58 -0.61
N ALA A 6 6.83 11.12 0.61
CA ALA A 6 5.62 11.83 1.01
C ALA A 6 5.40 13.11 0.18
N GLN A 7 6.46 13.87 -0.09
CA GLN A 7 6.40 15.04 -0.97
C GLN A 7 5.96 14.65 -2.39
N SER A 8 6.51 13.55 -2.92
CA SER A 8 6.13 13.03 -4.24
C SER A 8 4.67 12.57 -4.29
N TYR A 9 4.20 11.91 -3.22
CA TYR A 9 2.79 11.53 -3.07
C TYR A 9 1.87 12.75 -3.11
N VAL A 10 2.17 13.79 -2.33
CA VAL A 10 1.35 15.03 -2.28
C VAL A 10 1.28 15.69 -3.65
N LEU A 11 2.43 15.86 -4.33
CA LEU A 11 2.46 16.45 -5.67
C LEU A 11 1.62 15.66 -6.69
N ALA A 12 1.68 14.33 -6.63
CA ALA A 12 0.86 13.49 -7.51
C ALA A 12 -0.64 13.64 -7.22
N LYS A 13 -1.05 13.68 -5.94
CA LYS A 13 -2.46 13.88 -5.58
C LYS A 13 -2.97 15.27 -5.96
N GLU A 14 -2.16 16.32 -5.78
CA GLU A 14 -2.49 17.68 -6.21
C GLU A 14 -2.66 17.78 -7.74
N ALA A 15 -1.89 17.01 -8.50
CA ALA A 15 -2.03 16.89 -9.95
C ALA A 15 -3.20 15.98 -10.40
N GLY A 16 -3.98 15.45 -9.46
CA GLY A 16 -5.09 14.54 -9.75
C GLY A 16 -4.67 13.15 -10.23
N TRP A 17 -3.42 12.75 -9.96
CA TRP A 17 -2.93 11.41 -10.33
C TRP A 17 -3.32 10.37 -9.28
N LEU A 18 -3.50 9.15 -9.76
CA LEU A 18 -3.61 7.99 -8.89
C LEU A 18 -2.20 7.52 -8.50
N VAL A 19 -2.01 7.18 -7.24
CA VAL A 19 -0.74 6.76 -6.68
C VAL A 19 -0.80 5.29 -6.30
N THR A 20 0.03 4.48 -6.95
CA THR A 20 0.24 3.09 -6.58
C THR A 20 1.47 2.97 -5.68
N ILE A 21 1.28 2.46 -4.46
CA ILE A 21 2.40 2.07 -3.60
C ILE A 21 2.91 0.72 -4.07
N SER A 22 4.22 0.58 -4.28
CA SER A 22 4.81 -0.65 -4.80
C SER A 22 6.10 -1.03 -4.08
N VAL A 23 6.19 -2.31 -3.76
CA VAL A 23 7.43 -2.96 -3.31
C VAL A 23 8.34 -3.30 -4.50
N ARG A 24 9.59 -3.66 -4.22
CA ARG A 24 10.59 -3.99 -5.26
C ARG A 24 10.66 -5.49 -5.52
N SER A 25 11.49 -5.93 -6.46
CA SER A 25 11.67 -7.36 -6.76
C SER A 25 12.47 -8.12 -5.69
N GLY A 26 13.45 -7.47 -5.06
CA GLY A 26 14.20 -8.00 -3.91
C GLY A 26 13.64 -7.46 -2.61
N GLU A 27 12.60 -8.09 -2.08
CA GLU A 27 11.97 -7.72 -0.80
C GLU A 27 12.49 -8.57 0.36
N THR A 28 12.20 -8.10 1.57
CA THR A 28 12.40 -8.84 2.82
C THR A 28 11.04 -9.08 3.48
N GLU A 29 10.99 -9.70 4.66
CA GLU A 29 9.71 -9.90 5.37
C GLU A 29 9.18 -8.63 6.06
N ASP A 30 9.93 -7.53 6.05
CA ASP A 30 9.48 -6.25 6.60
C ASP A 30 8.23 -5.74 5.86
N ASP A 31 7.14 -5.50 6.58
CA ASP A 31 5.80 -5.26 6.03
C ASP A 31 5.35 -3.80 6.06
N TRP A 32 6.22 -2.84 6.39
CA TRP A 32 5.91 -1.40 6.49
C TRP A 32 5.18 -0.83 5.27
N ALA A 33 5.39 -1.41 4.09
CA ALA A 33 4.77 -0.96 2.85
C ALA A 33 3.23 -1.12 2.86
N ALA A 34 2.70 -2.07 3.63
CA ALA A 34 1.26 -2.24 3.84
C ALA A 34 0.69 -1.09 4.68
N ASP A 35 1.35 -0.75 5.80
CA ASP A 35 0.99 0.40 6.63
C ASP A 35 1.08 1.71 5.85
N LEU A 36 2.12 1.88 5.01
CA LEU A 36 2.26 3.06 4.17
C LEU A 36 1.13 3.17 3.15
N ALA A 37 0.79 2.06 2.48
CA ALA A 37 -0.27 2.03 1.48
C ALA A 37 -1.62 2.46 2.08
N LEU A 38 -1.98 1.96 3.25
CA LEU A 38 -3.20 2.36 3.93
C LEU A 38 -3.10 3.78 4.51
N GLY A 39 -2.03 4.09 5.24
CA GLY A 39 -1.83 5.36 5.93
C GLY A 39 -1.78 6.56 4.98
N TRP A 40 -1.29 6.36 3.75
CA TRP A 40 -1.32 7.38 2.71
C TRP A 40 -2.56 7.32 1.84
N SER A 41 -3.55 6.46 2.14
CA SER A 41 -4.72 6.26 1.27
C SER A 41 -4.30 6.07 -0.20
N GLY A 42 -3.30 5.22 -0.43
CA GLY A 42 -2.81 4.90 -1.76
C GLY A 42 -3.92 4.28 -2.59
N ASP A 43 -4.05 4.71 -3.84
CA ASP A 43 -5.14 4.28 -4.72
C ASP A 43 -5.03 2.78 -5.06
N GLN A 44 -3.80 2.25 -5.08
CA GLN A 44 -3.53 0.82 -5.25
C GLN A 44 -2.28 0.40 -4.47
N PHE A 45 -2.21 -0.88 -4.09
CA PHE A 45 -1.01 -1.50 -3.54
C PHE A 45 -0.54 -2.65 -4.43
N LYS A 46 0.67 -2.52 -4.98
CA LYS A 46 1.29 -3.51 -5.87
C LYS A 46 2.35 -4.29 -5.10
N ASN A 47 1.94 -5.39 -4.49
CA ASN A 47 2.79 -6.23 -3.63
C ASN A 47 3.41 -7.44 -4.33
N GLY A 48 2.83 -7.94 -5.44
CA GLY A 48 3.33 -9.13 -6.14
C GLY A 48 2.46 -10.37 -5.89
N SER A 49 3.06 -11.56 -6.00
CA SER A 49 2.35 -12.86 -5.88
C SER A 49 2.10 -13.24 -4.42
N ILE A 50 1.19 -14.19 -4.19
CA ILE A 50 0.86 -14.77 -2.87
C ILE A 50 1.71 -16.01 -2.51
N MET A 51 2.74 -16.34 -3.28
CA MET A 51 3.50 -17.59 -3.14
C MET A 51 4.86 -17.44 -2.42
N GLN A 52 5.28 -16.21 -2.12
CA GLN A 52 6.60 -15.87 -1.57
C GLN A 52 6.43 -15.25 -0.17
N SER A 53 7.24 -15.66 0.82
CA SER A 53 7.04 -15.25 2.21
C SER A 53 7.20 -13.74 2.40
N GLU A 54 8.18 -13.14 1.71
CA GLU A 54 8.42 -11.70 1.73
C GLU A 54 7.23 -10.89 1.20
N ARG A 55 6.41 -11.49 0.32
CA ARG A 55 5.16 -10.91 -0.21
C ARG A 55 4.00 -11.16 0.73
N LEU A 56 3.87 -12.41 1.19
CA LEU A 56 2.81 -12.80 2.13
C LEU A 56 2.85 -11.99 3.41
N ALA A 57 4.03 -11.60 3.91
CA ALA A 57 4.16 -10.74 5.09
C ALA A 57 3.31 -9.45 4.97
N LYS A 58 3.33 -8.77 3.81
CA LYS A 58 2.53 -7.55 3.60
C LYS A 58 1.03 -7.86 3.47
N TYR A 59 0.66 -8.98 2.87
CA TYR A 59 -0.74 -9.40 2.83
C TYR A 59 -1.27 -9.73 4.23
N ASN A 60 -0.48 -10.44 5.04
CA ASN A 60 -0.81 -10.74 6.42
C ASN A 60 -0.93 -9.45 7.24
N ARG A 61 -0.07 -8.46 7.00
CA ARG A 61 -0.17 -7.14 7.62
C ARG A 61 -1.47 -6.42 7.27
N LEU A 62 -1.91 -6.47 6.01
CA LEU A 62 -3.20 -5.92 5.61
C LEU A 62 -4.38 -6.61 6.31
N LEU A 63 -4.36 -7.95 6.43
CA LEU A 63 -5.37 -8.70 7.18
C LEU A 63 -5.35 -8.37 8.67
N GLU A 64 -4.16 -8.18 9.26
CA GLU A 64 -4.01 -7.76 10.64
C GLU A 64 -4.61 -6.36 10.86
N ILE A 65 -4.32 -5.41 9.96
CA ILE A 65 -4.89 -4.06 10.02
C ILE A 65 -6.41 -4.08 9.85
N GLU A 66 -6.92 -4.83 8.87
CA GLU A 66 -8.37 -5.04 8.66
C GLU A 66 -9.02 -5.58 9.94
N SER A 67 -8.44 -6.60 10.58
CA SER A 67 -9.01 -7.21 11.79
C SER A 67 -9.05 -6.27 13.01
N ARG A 68 -8.24 -5.20 13.01
CA ARG A 68 -8.07 -4.28 14.15
C ARG A 68 -8.66 -2.90 13.93
N THR A 69 -9.12 -2.60 12.73
CA THR A 69 -9.60 -1.27 12.36
C THR A 69 -10.99 -1.36 11.73
N PRO A 70 -11.85 -0.35 11.89
CA PRO A 70 -13.15 -0.31 11.23
C PRO A 70 -13.06 0.22 9.79
N PHE A 71 -11.87 0.21 9.17
CA PHE A 71 -11.71 0.76 7.83
C PHE A 71 -12.51 -0.08 6.81
N PRO A 72 -13.27 0.55 5.90
CA PRO A 72 -14.06 -0.18 4.94
C PRO A 72 -13.16 -0.84 3.90
N LEU A 73 -13.48 -2.09 3.54
CA LEU A 73 -12.97 -2.65 2.30
C LEU A 73 -13.55 -1.89 1.12
N VAL A 74 -12.67 -1.35 0.27
CA VAL A 74 -13.05 -0.64 -0.93
C VAL A 74 -13.18 -1.60 -2.11
N ASN A 75 -14.30 -1.53 -2.84
CA ASN A 75 -14.47 -2.30 -4.06
C ASN A 75 -13.53 -1.77 -5.16
N TRP A 76 -12.91 -2.67 -5.91
CA TRP A 76 -12.13 -2.31 -7.09
C TRP A 76 -12.89 -2.63 -8.39
N PRO A 77 -12.94 -1.71 -9.37
CA PRO A 77 -12.36 -0.37 -9.33
C PRO A 77 -13.25 0.60 -8.54
N ASN A 78 -12.65 1.29 -7.56
CA ASN A 78 -13.33 2.37 -6.85
C ASN A 78 -13.23 3.63 -7.72
N ARG A 79 -14.03 3.67 -8.79
CA ARG A 79 -14.20 4.89 -9.59
C ARG A 79 -15.36 5.68 -8.99
N PRO A 80 -15.29 7.02 -8.91
CA PRO A 80 -16.51 7.82 -8.83
C PRO A 80 -17.42 7.55 -10.04
#